data_AF-A0A645HGX2-F1
#
_entry.id   AF-A0A645HGX2-F1
#
_cell.length_a   1.000
_cell.length_b   1.000
_cell.length_c   1.000
_cell.angle_alpha   90.00
_cell.angle_beta   90.00
_cell.angle_gamma   90.00
#
_symmetry.space_group_name_H-M   'P 1'
#
loop_
_entity.id
_entity.type
_entity.pdbx_description
1 polymer ?
#
loop_
_entity_poly.entity_id
_entity_poly.type
_entity_poly.pdbx_seq_one_letter_code
_entity_poly.pdbx_strand_id
1 'polypeptide(L)'
;MIPMVTLIAPNILFIFTGAFVVERMFAVPGIGAYFVNSVNLNDYSMIMGLTIFVAVLYIISLIFVDIIYGLVDPRIRVAKGGRE
;
A
#
# COMPACT_ATOMS: atom_id res chain seq x y z
N MET A 1 -19.78 1.97 -16.70
CA MET A 1 -19.39 2.36 -15.33
C MET A 1 -17.99 1.80 -15.12
N ILE A 2 -16.96 2.63 -15.26
CA ILE A 2 -15.57 2.23 -14.94
C ILE A 2 -15.58 1.89 -13.45
N PRO A 3 -15.15 0.69 -13.03
CA PRO A 3 -15.33 0.24 -11.67
C PRO A 3 -14.66 1.24 -10.72
N MET A 4 -15.39 1.71 -9.69
CA MET A 4 -14.85 2.62 -8.66
C MET A 4 -13.57 2.08 -8.02
N VAL A 5 -13.39 0.76 -8.05
CA VAL A 5 -12.19 0.01 -7.70
C VAL A 5 -10.93 0.56 -8.39
N THR A 6 -11.00 0.95 -9.66
CA THR A 6 -9.86 1.49 -10.42
C THR A 6 -9.45 2.87 -9.93
N LEU A 7 -10.35 3.65 -9.33
CA LEU A 7 -10.06 4.97 -8.79
C LEU A 7 -9.56 4.90 -7.34
N ILE A 8 -10.06 3.97 -6.52
CA ILE A 8 -9.69 3.88 -5.10
C ILE A 8 -8.30 3.25 -4.91
N ALA A 9 -7.95 2.22 -5.69
CA ALA A 9 -6.67 1.52 -5.58
C ALA A 9 -5.43 2.44 -5.74
N PRO A 10 -5.31 3.29 -6.79
CA PRO A 10 -4.18 4.20 -6.93
C PRO A 10 -4.15 5.30 -5.86
N ASN A 11 -5.29 5.70 -5.28
CA ASN A 11 -5.33 6.71 -4.22
C ASN A 11 -4.75 6.19 -2.90
N ILE A 12 -5.00 4.92 -2.55
CA ILE A 12 -4.40 4.31 -1.37
C ILE A 12 -2.88 4.26 -1.52
N LEU A 13 -2.37 3.87 -2.70
CA LEU A 13 -0.94 3.91 -3.01
C LEU A 13 -0.35 5.33 -2.83
N PHE A 14 -1.07 6.35 -3.31
CA PHE A 14 -0.68 7.74 -3.14
C PHE A 14 -0.55 8.18 -1.68
N ILE A 15 -1.38 7.65 -0.78
CA ILE A 15 -1.30 7.95 0.66
C ILE A 15 -0.02 7.36 1.26
N PHE A 16 0.34 6.12 0.91
CA PHE A 16 1.60 5.51 1.35
C PHE A 16 2.83 6.29 0.86
N THR A 17 2.82 6.76 -0.39
CA THR A 17 3.89 7.63 -0.91
C THR A 17 3.89 9.01 -0.25
N GLY A 18 2.71 9.58 0.01
CA GLY A 18 2.55 10.86 0.71
C GLY A 18 3.09 10.84 2.14
N ALA A 19 3.08 9.68 2.80
CA ALA A 19 3.64 9.51 4.14
C ALA A 19 5.14 9.89 4.19
N PHE A 20 5.92 9.59 3.16
CA PHE A 20 7.34 10.01 3.07
C PHE A 20 7.50 11.53 3.10
N VAL A 21 6.59 12.25 2.43
CA VAL A 21 6.61 13.72 2.38
C VAL A 21 6.22 14.28 3.74
N VAL A 22 5.21 13.70 4.41
CA VAL A 22 4.78 14.12 5.75
C VAL A 22 5.89 13.88 6.78
N GLU A 23 6.58 12.73 6.75
CA GLU A 23 7.75 12.44 7.61
C GLU A 23 8.83 13.53 7.47
N ARG A 24 9.11 13.96 6.23
CA ARG A 24 10.10 15.01 5.93
C ARG A 24 9.64 16.39 6.37
N MET A 25 8.39 16.75 6.12
CA MET A 25 7.86 18.08 6.45
C MET A 25 7.78 18.32 7.96
N PHE A 26 7.44 17.29 8.74
CA PHE A 26 7.32 17.40 10.19
C PHE A 26 8.57 16.95 10.95
N ALA A 27 9.67 16.63 10.26
CA ALA A 27 10.91 16.10 10.84
C ALA A 27 10.68 14.91 11.81
N VAL A 28 9.65 14.11 11.56
CA VAL A 28 9.33 12.93 12.36
C VAL A 28 10.21 11.77 11.86
N PRO A 29 10.99 11.12 12.73
CA PRO A 29 11.81 9.98 12.34
C PRO A 29 10.89 8.79 12.00
N GLY A 30 10.76 8.51 10.71
CA GLY A 30 9.95 7.42 10.18
C GLY A 30 10.75 6.46 9.32
N ILE A 31 10.09 5.39 8.89
CA ILE A 31 10.71 4.27 8.14
C ILE A 31 11.23 4.77 6.78
N GLY A 32 10.56 5.75 6.18
CA GLY A 32 10.99 6.37 4.93
C GLY A 32 12.25 7.20 5.08
N ALA A 33 12.40 7.92 6.20
CA ALA A 33 13.63 8.64 6.52
C ALA A 33 14.83 7.69 6.68
N TYR A 34 14.63 6.54 7.33
CA TYR A 34 15.66 5.49 7.44
C TYR A 34 16.05 4.92 6.08
N PHE A 35 15.08 4.62 5.21
CA PHE A 35 15.36 4.13 3.86
C PHE A 35 16.24 5.10 3.07
N VAL A 36 15.90 6.40 3.05
CA VAL A 36 16.70 7.41 2.34
C VAL A 36 18.07 7.59 2.99
N ASN A 37 18.18 7.51 4.31
CA ASN A 37 19.46 7.59 5.00
C ASN A 37 20.38 6.41 4.61
N SER A 38 19.84 5.19 4.59
CA SER A 38 20.57 3.98 4.17
C SER A 38 21.05 4.06 2.72
N VAL A 39 20.29 4.70 1.82
CA VAL A 39 20.74 4.98 0.45
C VAL A 39 21.94 5.93 0.43
N ASN A 40 21.93 6.99 1.25
CA ASN A 40 23.06 7.91 1.34
C ASN A 40 24.31 7.25 1.95
N LEU A 41 24.11 6.37 2.94
CA LEU A 41 25.20 5.63 3.59
C LEU A 41 25.64 4.37 2.83
N ASN A 42 25.02 4.05 1.69
CA ASN A 42 25.24 2.81 0.93
C ASN A 42 25.09 1.54 1.78
N ASP A 43 24.18 1.56 2.77
CA ASP A 43 23.86 0.39 3.59
C ASP A 43 22.82 -0.48 2.87
N TYR A 44 23.32 -1.38 2.03
CA TYR A 44 22.50 -2.30 1.26
C TYR A 44 21.71 -3.28 2.13
N SER A 45 22.21 -3.63 3.32
CA SER A 45 21.51 -4.55 4.22
C SER A 45 20.22 -3.90 4.72
N MET A 46 20.31 -2.65 5.15
CA MET A 46 19.15 -1.91 5.63
C MET A 46 18.17 -1.57 4.50
N ILE A 47 18.65 -1.23 3.30
CA ILE A 47 17.80 -1.02 2.12
C ILE A 47 16.97 -2.27 1.82
N MET A 48 17.61 -3.44 1.74
CA MET A 48 16.92 -4.69 1.44
C MET A 48 15.94 -5.09 2.55
N GLY A 49 16.34 -4.96 3.82
CA GLY A 49 15.47 -5.25 4.96
C GLY A 49 14.21 -4.38 5.00
N LEU A 50 14.38 -3.08 4.79
CA LEU A 50 13.26 -2.13 4.71
C LEU A 50 12.36 -2.37 3.50
N THR A 51 12.94 -2.71 2.35
CA THR A 51 12.19 -3.04 1.13
C THR A 51 11.28 -4.25 1.35
N ILE A 52 11.81 -5.34 1.92
CA ILE A 52 11.04 -6.55 2.23
C ILE A 52 9.95 -6.23 3.26
N PHE A 53 10.29 -5.47 4.30
CA PHE A 53 9.33 -5.07 5.32
C PHE A 53 8.13 -4.29 4.74
N VAL A 54 8.40 -3.28 3.91
CA VAL A 54 7.36 -2.49 3.24
C VAL A 54 6.57 -3.35 2.25
N ALA A 55 7.22 -4.26 1.53
CA ALA A 55 6.54 -5.19 0.62
C ALA A 55 5.55 -6.10 1.37
N VAL A 56 5.90 -6.61 2.55
CA VAL A 56 4.99 -7.41 3.39
C VAL A 56 3.79 -6.57 3.85
N LEU A 57 4.02 -5.35 4.35
CA LEU A 57 2.94 -4.44 4.75
C LEU A 57 2.03 -4.08 3.56
N TYR A 58 2.60 -3.94 2.37
CA TYR A 58 1.86 -3.69 1.14
C TYR A 58 0.97 -4.87 0.77
N ILE A 59 1.49 -6.10 0.80
CA ILE A 59 0.70 -7.31 0.56
C ILE A 59 -0.44 -7.44 1.58
N ILE A 60 -0.18 -7.15 2.86
CA ILE A 60 -1.22 -7.14 3.89
C ILE A 60 -2.30 -6.11 3.54
N SER A 61 -1.89 -4.89 3.13
CA SER A 61 -2.82 -3.84 2.74
C SER A 61 -3.67 -4.22 1.53
N LEU A 62 -3.10 -4.92 0.55
CA LEU A 62 -3.84 -5.46 -0.60
C LEU A 62 -4.90 -6.48 -0.14
N ILE A 63 -4.55 -7.39 0.77
CA ILE A 63 -5.50 -8.36 1.33
C ILE A 63 -6.62 -7.65 2.09
N PHE A 64 -6.30 -6.61 2.89
CA PHE A 64 -7.32 -5.79 3.56
C PHE A 64 -8.26 -5.14 2.55
N VAL A 65 -7.72 -4.58 1.47
CA VAL A 65 -8.47 -3.96 0.40
C VAL A 65 -9.40 -4.97 -0.28
N ASP A 66 -8.92 -6.19 -0.57
CA ASP A 66 -9.74 -7.27 -1.14
C ASP A 66 -10.88 -7.71 -0.20
N ILE A 67 -10.62 -7.79 1.11
CA ILE A 67 -11.64 -8.10 2.12
C ILE A 67 -12.70 -6.99 2.17
N ILE A 68 -12.27 -5.73 2.21
CA ILE A 68 -13.17 -4.57 2.20
C ILE A 68 -14.01 -4.57 0.91
N TYR A 69 -13.41 -4.89 -0.24
CA TYR A 69 -14.16 -5.03 -1.49
C TYR A 69 -15.21 -6.14 -1.43
N GLY A 70 -14.89 -7.30 -0.82
CA GLY A 70 -15.85 -8.39 -0.63
C GLY A 70 -17.02 -8.03 0.31
N LEU A 71 -16.81 -7.11 1.25
CA LEU A 71 -17.82 -6.62 2.19
C LEU A 71 -18.67 -5.47 1.63
N VAL A 72 -18.05 -4.52 0.93
CA VAL A 72 -18.70 -3.29 0.47
C VAL A 72 -19.51 -3.51 -0.81
N ASP A 73 -19.10 -4.43 -1.70
CA ASP A 73 -19.82 -4.64 -2.97
C ASP A 73 -20.53 -6.02 -3.04
N PRO A 74 -21.83 -6.10 -2.73
CA PRO A 74 -22.61 -7.33 -2.90
C PRO A 74 -22.76 -7.78 -4.36
N ARG A 75 -22.39 -6.96 -5.37
CA ARG A 75 -22.42 -7.37 -6.79
C ARG A 75 -21.36 -8.41 -7.15
N ILE A 76 -20.21 -8.44 -6.46
CA ILE A 76 -19.19 -9.48 -6.65
C ILE A 76 -19.75 -10.85 -6.24
N ARG A 77 -20.68 -10.89 -5.29
CA ARG A 77 -21.38 -12.13 -4.88
C ARG A 77 -22.32 -12.67 -5.97
N VAL A 78 -22.90 -11.79 -6.79
CA VAL A 78 -23.82 -12.19 -7.87
C VAL A 78 -23.07 -12.77 -9.07
N ALA A 79 -21.87 -12.25 -9.39
CA ALA A 79 -21.05 -12.77 -10.50
C ALA A 79 -20.51 -14.19 -10.24
N LYS A 80 -20.41 -14.62 -8.97
CA LYS A 80 -20.05 -16.01 -8.60
C LYS A 80 -21.24 -16.97 -8.56
N GLY A 81 -22.48 -16.48 -8.73
CA GLY A 81 -23.73 -17.24 -8.58
C GLY A 81 -24.54 -17.42 -9.88
N GLY A 82 -23.95 -17.22 -11.06
CA GLY A 82 -24.66 -17.25 -12.35
C GLY A 82 -24.13 -18.27 -13.35
N ARG A 83 -23.94 -19.53 -12.92
CA ARG A 83 -23.80 -20.68 -13.83
C ARG A 83 -24.80 -21.76 -13.44
N GLU A 84 -26.04 -21.51 -13.83
CA GLU A 84 -26.94 -22.53 -14.35
C GLU A 84 -27.44 -22.03 -15.71
#